data_AF-A0A0V0YFF5-F1
#
_entry.id   AF-A0A0V0YFF5-F1
#
_cell.length_a   1.000
_cell.length_b   1.000
_cell.length_c   1.000
_cell.angle_alpha   90.00
_cell.angle_beta   90.00
_cell.angle_gamma   90.00
#
_symmetry.space_group_name_H-M   'P 1'
#
loop_
_entity.id
_entity.type
_entity.pdbx_description
1 polymer ?
#
loop_
_entity_poly.entity_id
_entity_poly.type
_entity_poly.pdbx_seq_one_letter_code
_entity_poly.pdbx_strand_id
1 'polypeptide(L)'
;LDCCDGSDEWLGRVKCPNICVEIGRKMREELERKQAIQREGNAIRNQLVKEAEQMKTEKKSKLEAAMAEREAIQASYDQARSKLNLIYNSIIKILKIRMKKLQKQRTKPEMLNYKHGMVKPKFFCMRIYIIFAEAKKLKKEEERKFKASAAFKTLDVNQDGKITTDEMQLRKEFDVDEDGVVSVEEANVSSFSVLLHLMI
;
A
#
# COMPACT_ATOMS: atom_id res chain seq x y z
N LEU A 1 44.00 -28.54 -41.90
CA LEU A 1 44.81 -29.69 -42.36
C LEU A 1 45.05 -30.52 -41.10
N ASP A 2 44.33 -31.62 -40.95
CA ASP A 2 44.37 -32.43 -39.73
C ASP A 2 45.55 -33.38 -39.77
N CYS A 3 46.15 -33.65 -38.61
CA CYS A 3 47.24 -34.60 -38.46
C CYS A 3 46.74 -35.99 -38.86
N CYS A 4 47.30 -36.58 -39.91
CA CYS A 4 47.04 -37.97 -40.31
C CYS A 4 47.51 -38.93 -39.21
N ASP A 5 46.75 -39.99 -38.93
CA ASP A 5 47.02 -40.96 -37.85
C ASP A 5 48.10 -42.00 -38.21
N GLY A 6 48.71 -41.89 -39.41
CA GLY A 6 49.89 -42.65 -39.82
C GLY A 6 49.60 -44.07 -40.32
N SER A 7 48.33 -44.46 -40.46
CA SER A 7 47.92 -45.81 -40.86
C SER A 7 48.28 -46.16 -42.33
N ASP A 8 48.44 -45.15 -43.19
CA ASP A 8 48.47 -45.30 -44.67
C ASP A 8 49.88 -45.18 -45.26
N GLU A 9 50.86 -44.81 -44.44
CA GLU A 9 52.18 -44.32 -44.87
C GLU A 9 53.12 -45.43 -45.37
N TRP A 10 52.92 -46.67 -44.91
CA TRP A 10 53.82 -47.79 -45.20
C TRP A 10 53.76 -48.31 -46.64
N LEU A 11 52.70 -47.96 -47.38
CA LEU A 11 52.49 -48.40 -48.76
C LEU A 11 53.08 -47.44 -49.81
N GLY A 12 53.68 -46.32 -49.40
CA GLY A 12 54.37 -45.36 -50.28
C GLY A 12 53.47 -44.65 -51.30
N ARG A 13 52.14 -44.79 -51.18
CA ARG A 13 51.13 -44.29 -52.13
C ARG A 13 50.81 -42.81 -51.92
N VAL A 14 51.12 -42.26 -50.75
CA VAL A 14 50.78 -40.88 -50.35
C VAL A 14 52.06 -40.19 -49.83
N LYS A 15 52.29 -38.92 -50.21
CA LYS A 15 53.40 -38.11 -49.69
C LYS A 15 52.87 -37.21 -48.57
N CYS A 16 53.07 -37.60 -47.32
CA CYS A 16 52.63 -36.83 -46.16
C CYS A 16 53.66 -35.74 -45.78
N PRO A 17 53.27 -34.45 -45.73
CA PRO A 17 54.15 -33.38 -45.24
C PRO A 17 54.45 -33.56 -43.74
N ASN A 18 55.72 -33.47 -43.34
CA ASN A 18 56.14 -33.55 -41.94
C ASN A 18 55.85 -32.24 -41.18
N ILE A 19 54.58 -31.95 -40.91
CA ILE A 19 54.12 -30.72 -40.24
C ILE A 19 53.41 -30.98 -38.89
N CYS A 20 53.24 -32.25 -38.50
CA CYS A 20 52.49 -32.67 -37.31
C CYS A 20 53.04 -32.05 -36.01
N VAL A 21 54.36 -31.89 -35.91
CA VAL A 21 55.03 -31.27 -34.76
C VAL A 21 54.64 -29.79 -34.62
N GLU A 22 54.56 -29.06 -35.73
CA GLU A 22 54.21 -27.64 -35.73
C GLU A 22 52.73 -27.43 -35.41
N ILE A 23 51.84 -28.25 -35.99
CA ILE A 23 50.40 -28.22 -35.70
C ILE A 23 50.16 -28.56 -34.22
N GLY A 24 50.80 -29.62 -33.71
CA GLY A 24 50.68 -30.01 -32.29
C GLY A 24 51.20 -28.94 -31.34
N ARG A 25 52.27 -28.22 -31.69
CA ARG A 25 52.76 -27.07 -30.91
C ARG A 25 51.71 -25.96 -30.86
N LYS A 26 51.19 -25.53 -32.01
CA LYS A 26 50.15 -24.48 -32.09
C LYS A 26 48.90 -24.86 -31.29
N MET A 27 48.45 -26.10 -31.38
CA MET A 27 47.28 -26.59 -30.63
C MET A 27 47.50 -26.57 -29.11
N ARG A 28 48.69 -26.96 -28.63
CA ARG A 28 49.01 -26.88 -27.19
C ARG A 28 49.08 -25.44 -26.71
N GLU A 29 49.74 -24.57 -27.46
CA GLU A 29 49.78 -23.13 -27.16
C GLU A 29 48.38 -22.50 -27.13
N GLU A 30 47.49 -22.85 -28.07
CA GLU A 30 46.10 -22.39 -28.06
C GLU A 30 45.29 -22.95 -26.89
N LEU A 31 45.48 -24.23 -26.54
CA LEU A 31 44.83 -24.85 -25.40
C LEU A 31 45.27 -24.20 -24.09
N GLU A 32 46.58 -23.98 -23.91
CA GLU A 32 47.14 -23.29 -22.74
C GLU A 32 46.59 -21.87 -22.62
N ARG A 33 46.51 -21.11 -23.73
CA ARG A 33 45.90 -19.78 -23.74
C ARG A 33 44.44 -19.82 -23.32
N LYS A 34 43.64 -20.74 -23.88
CA LYS A 34 42.23 -20.93 -23.50
C LYS A 34 42.08 -21.30 -22.03
N GLN A 35 42.93 -22.20 -21.53
CA GLN A 35 42.93 -22.61 -20.13
C GLN A 35 43.34 -21.47 -19.19
N ALA A 36 44.32 -20.64 -19.56
CA ALA A 36 44.72 -19.49 -18.77
C ALA A 36 43.57 -18.48 -18.61
N ILE A 37 42.93 -18.10 -19.72
CA ILE A 37 41.76 -17.21 -19.71
C ILE A 37 40.62 -17.80 -18.87
N GLN A 38 40.37 -19.10 -18.99
CA GLN A 38 39.33 -19.78 -18.22
C GLN A 38 39.66 -19.82 -16.71
N ARG A 39 40.93 -20.03 -16.34
CA ARG A 39 41.36 -20.00 -14.93
C ARG A 39 41.21 -18.60 -14.33
N GLU A 40 41.61 -17.56 -15.07
CA GLU A 40 41.43 -16.17 -14.66
C GLU A 40 39.95 -15.83 -14.49
N GLY A 41 39.11 -16.19 -15.48
CA GLY A 41 37.67 -15.98 -15.39
C GLY A 41 37.02 -16.73 -14.21
N ASN A 42 37.44 -17.97 -13.96
CA ASN A 42 36.96 -18.75 -12.82
C ASN A 42 37.42 -18.17 -11.48
N ALA A 43 38.64 -17.63 -11.39
CA ALA A 43 39.14 -17.00 -10.18
C ALA A 43 38.31 -15.77 -9.79
N ILE A 44 38.02 -14.90 -10.76
CA ILE A 44 37.17 -13.73 -10.56
C ILE A 44 35.75 -14.15 -10.16
N ARG A 45 35.17 -15.13 -10.87
CA ARG A 45 33.85 -15.68 -10.54
C ARG A 45 33.80 -16.18 -9.09
N ASN A 46 34.80 -16.95 -8.66
CA ASN A 46 34.85 -17.49 -7.31
C ASN A 46 34.96 -16.39 -6.25
N GLN A 47 35.70 -15.32 -6.53
CA GLN A 47 35.77 -14.16 -5.64
C GLN A 47 34.41 -13.47 -5.51
N LEU A 48 33.74 -13.19 -6.64
CA LEU A 48 32.41 -12.58 -6.65
C LEU A 48 31.37 -13.43 -5.93
N VAL A 49 31.43 -14.76 -6.07
CA VAL A 49 30.55 -15.68 -5.35
C VAL A 49 30.76 -15.58 -3.83
N LYS A 50 32.02 -15.56 -3.37
CA LYS A 50 32.33 -15.40 -1.94
C LYS A 50 31.83 -14.06 -1.39
N GLU A 51 32.06 -12.97 -2.11
CA GLU A 51 31.57 -11.64 -1.72
C GLU A 51 30.04 -11.60 -1.67
N ALA A 52 29.37 -12.18 -2.66
CA ALA A 52 27.91 -12.29 -2.68
C ALA A 52 27.36 -13.12 -1.52
N GLU A 53 28.01 -14.23 -1.17
CA GLU A 53 27.64 -15.05 -0.03
C GLU A 53 27.80 -14.30 1.29
N GLN A 54 28.92 -13.59 1.47
CA GLN A 54 29.16 -12.75 2.65
C GLN A 54 28.12 -11.63 2.78
N MET A 55 27.85 -10.91 1.70
CA MET A 55 26.82 -9.87 1.71
C MET A 55 25.42 -10.43 2.00
N LYS A 56 25.12 -11.64 1.50
CA LYS A 56 23.84 -12.31 1.75
C LYS A 56 23.71 -12.73 3.20
N THR A 57 24.74 -13.31 3.81
CA THR A 57 24.70 -13.71 5.22
C THR A 57 24.62 -12.50 6.14
N GLU A 58 25.38 -11.44 5.85
CA GLU A 58 25.33 -10.19 6.60
C GLU A 58 23.95 -9.51 6.52
N LYS A 59 23.36 -9.43 5.31
CA LYS A 59 22.01 -8.86 5.16
C LYS A 59 20.96 -9.71 5.85
N LYS A 60 21.08 -11.03 5.79
CA LYS A 60 20.18 -11.95 6.50
C LYS A 60 20.26 -11.77 8.01
N SER A 61 21.45 -11.72 8.59
CA SER A 61 21.62 -11.53 10.03
C SER A 61 21.11 -10.16 10.48
N LYS A 62 21.38 -9.09 9.72
CA LYS A 62 20.80 -7.75 9.99
C LYS A 62 19.28 -7.76 9.91
N LEU A 63 18.70 -8.46 8.93
CA LEU A 63 17.25 -8.58 8.80
C LEU A 63 16.66 -9.34 9.99
N GLU A 64 17.26 -10.46 10.40
CA GLU A 64 16.83 -11.24 11.57
C GLU A 64 16.91 -10.40 12.85
N ALA A 65 18.00 -9.66 13.06
CA ALA A 65 18.14 -8.75 14.20
C ALA A 65 17.07 -7.65 14.21
N ALA A 66 16.82 -7.01 13.06
CA ALA A 66 15.80 -5.97 12.94
C ALA A 66 14.37 -6.52 13.13
N MET A 67 14.11 -7.76 12.67
CA MET A 67 12.83 -8.43 12.92
C MET A 67 12.63 -8.71 14.41
N ALA A 68 13.64 -9.24 15.09
CA ALA A 68 13.59 -9.49 16.53
C ALA A 68 13.38 -8.19 17.34
N GLU A 69 14.07 -7.11 16.97
CA GLU A 69 13.87 -5.79 17.60
C GLU A 69 12.43 -5.28 17.39
N ARG A 70 11.91 -5.39 16.16
CA ARG A 70 10.53 -5.01 15.84
C ARG A 70 9.51 -5.82 16.66
N GLU A 71 9.73 -7.13 16.80
CA GLU A 71 8.86 -8.00 17.60
C GLU A 71 8.88 -7.62 19.09
N ALA A 72 10.06 -7.33 19.64
CA ALA A 72 10.19 -6.87 21.02
C ALA A 72 9.45 -5.55 21.26
N ILE A 73 9.59 -4.59 20.33
CA ILE A 73 8.87 -3.31 20.38
C ILE A 73 7.36 -3.54 20.27
N GLN A 74 6.93 -4.40 19.34
CA GLN A 74 5.52 -4.73 19.14
C GLN A 74 4.89 -5.35 20.39
N ALA A 75 5.59 -6.30 21.03
CA ALA A 75 5.14 -6.92 22.28
C ALA A 75 4.98 -5.88 23.41
N SER A 76 5.95 -4.97 23.54
CA SER A 76 5.89 -3.86 24.51
C SER A 76 4.72 -2.92 24.23
N TYR A 77 4.50 -2.57 22.95
CA TYR A 77 3.38 -1.76 22.50
C TYR A 77 2.02 -2.42 22.80
N ASP A 78 1.87 -3.72 22.51
CA ASP A 78 0.63 -4.44 22.77
C ASP A 78 0.36 -4.59 24.28
N GLN A 79 1.40 -4.77 25.08
CA GLN A 79 1.28 -4.73 26.53
C GLN A 79 0.80 -3.36 27.02
N ALA A 80 1.39 -2.26 26.54
CA ALA A 80 0.95 -0.90 26.88
C ALA A 80 -0.49 -0.64 26.43
N ARG A 81 -0.86 -1.08 25.23
CA ARG A 81 -2.21 -0.96 24.66
C ARG A 81 -3.24 -1.71 25.50
N SER A 82 -2.94 -2.92 25.97
CA SER A 82 -3.85 -3.69 26.83
C SER A 82 -4.10 -2.97 28.16
N LYS A 83 -3.06 -2.41 28.80
CA LYS A 83 -3.18 -1.61 30.02
C LYS A 83 -4.05 -0.37 29.80
N LEU A 84 -3.83 0.34 28.70
CA LEU A 84 -4.63 1.51 28.34
C LEU A 84 -6.12 1.15 28.16
N ASN A 85 -6.41 0.04 27.48
CA ASN A 85 -7.78 -0.44 27.29
C ASN A 85 -8.48 -0.78 28.61
N LEU A 86 -7.76 -1.38 29.57
CA LEU A 86 -8.30 -1.65 30.91
C LEU A 86 -8.67 -0.36 31.65
N ILE A 87 -7.77 0.64 31.61
CA ILE A 87 -8.02 1.95 32.21
C ILE A 87 -9.23 2.60 31.53
N TYR A 88 -9.26 2.66 30.21
CA TYR A 88 -10.36 3.24 29.44
C TYR A 88 -11.72 2.59 29.76
N ASN A 89 -11.76 1.26 29.79
CA ASN A 89 -12.97 0.50 30.14
C ASN A 89 -13.41 0.76 31.58
N SER A 90 -12.47 0.91 32.51
CA SER A 90 -12.77 1.27 33.90
C SER A 90 -13.38 2.67 34.01
N ILE A 91 -12.82 3.66 33.29
CA ILE A 91 -13.32 5.04 33.23
C ILE A 91 -14.75 5.06 32.68
N ILE A 92 -15.01 4.38 31.57
CA ILE A 92 -16.36 4.27 31.00
C ILE A 92 -17.36 3.72 32.02
N LYS A 93 -16.97 2.68 32.78
CA LYS A 93 -17.85 2.08 33.79
C LYS A 93 -18.18 3.09 34.90
N ILE A 94 -17.20 3.84 35.37
CA ILE A 94 -17.38 4.89 36.39
C ILE A 94 -18.29 6.00 35.86
N LEU A 95 -18.06 6.48 34.64
CA LEU A 95 -18.88 7.50 33.99
C LEU A 95 -20.34 7.03 33.86
N LYS A 96 -20.56 5.77 33.42
CA LYS A 96 -21.91 5.18 33.34
C LYS A 96 -22.63 5.17 34.69
N ILE A 97 -21.93 4.82 35.78
CA ILE A 97 -22.50 4.82 37.13
C ILE A 97 -22.84 6.25 37.57
N ARG A 98 -21.93 7.21 37.36
CA ARG A 98 -22.14 8.62 37.72
C ARG A 98 -23.31 9.23 36.95
N MET A 99 -23.44 8.92 35.66
CA MET A 99 -24.57 9.32 34.82
C MET A 99 -25.91 8.78 35.35
N LYS A 100 -25.98 7.49 35.73
CA LYS A 100 -27.19 6.91 36.33
C LYS A 100 -27.57 7.55 37.67
N LYS A 101 -26.58 7.92 38.50
CA LYS A 101 -26.81 8.62 39.78
C LYS A 101 -27.36 10.04 39.54
N LEU A 102 -26.78 10.80 38.61
CA LEU A 102 -27.26 12.14 38.23
C LEU A 102 -28.70 12.11 37.70
N GLN A 103 -29.05 11.09 36.90
CA GLN A 103 -30.42 10.90 36.42
C GLN A 103 -31.41 10.64 37.56
N LYS A 104 -31.05 9.79 38.54
CA LYS A 104 -31.89 9.49 39.72
C LYS A 104 -32.05 10.68 40.68
N GLN A 105 -31.02 11.53 40.79
CA GLN A 105 -31.09 12.75 41.60
C GLN A 105 -32.01 13.79 40.95
N ARG A 106 -32.02 13.87 39.61
CA ARG A 106 -32.94 14.72 38.85
C ARG A 106 -34.41 14.25 38.94
N THR A 107 -34.68 13.00 39.32
CA THR A 107 -36.02 12.42 39.45
C THR A 107 -36.54 12.25 40.89
N LYS A 108 -35.79 12.70 41.91
CA LYS A 108 -36.26 12.81 43.31
C LYS A 108 -36.50 14.30 43.65
N PRO A 109 -37.59 14.65 44.36
CA PRO A 109 -38.60 15.54 43.75
C PRO A 109 -38.70 16.94 44.39
N GLU A 110 -38.74 17.99 43.55
CA GLU A 110 -39.69 19.10 43.74
C GLU A 110 -41.04 18.64 43.15
N MET A 111 -41.71 17.73 43.85
CA MET A 111 -43.13 17.41 43.66
C MET A 111 -43.86 17.72 44.96
N LEU A 112 -43.62 18.90 45.52
CA LEU A 112 -44.52 19.47 46.50
C LEU A 112 -45.31 20.57 45.81
N ASN A 113 -46.57 20.23 45.54
CA ASN A 113 -47.68 21.14 45.29
C ASN A 113 -47.88 21.63 43.85
N TYR A 114 -48.46 20.78 43.00
CA TYR A 114 -49.46 21.26 42.03
C TYR A 114 -50.69 20.36 42.11
N LYS A 115 -51.73 20.92 42.73
CA LYS A 115 -53.09 20.37 42.69
C LYS A 115 -53.57 20.38 41.24
N HIS A 116 -54.20 19.28 40.84
CA HIS A 116 -55.22 19.16 39.79
C HIS A 116 -55.14 20.13 38.59
N GLY A 117 -54.71 19.61 37.44
CA GLY A 117 -54.93 20.25 36.14
C GLY A 117 -53.91 19.82 35.11
N MET A 118 -54.38 19.29 33.97
CA MET A 118 -53.56 18.87 32.84
C MET A 118 -52.53 19.93 32.40
N VAL A 119 -51.23 19.71 32.61
CA VAL A 119 -50.19 20.39 31.82
C VAL A 119 -49.01 19.45 31.54
N LYS A 120 -48.81 19.12 30.27
CA LYS A 120 -47.68 18.35 29.73
C LYS A 120 -46.36 19.09 30.02
N PRO A 121 -45.34 18.48 30.66
CA PRO A 121 -44.08 19.17 30.94
C PRO A 121 -43.26 19.33 29.65
N LYS A 122 -43.36 20.52 29.03
CA LYS A 122 -42.73 20.88 27.75
C LYS A 122 -41.31 21.45 27.83
N PHE A 123 -40.69 21.57 29.01
CA PHE A 123 -39.52 22.45 29.17
C PHE A 123 -38.17 21.82 29.53
N PHE A 124 -38.06 20.50 29.70
CA PHE A 124 -36.74 19.85 29.91
C PHE A 124 -36.09 19.32 28.61
N CYS A 125 -36.79 19.40 27.47
CA CYS A 125 -36.37 18.76 26.22
C CYS A 125 -35.65 19.69 25.23
N MET A 126 -35.63 21.01 25.41
CA MET A 126 -35.13 21.91 24.35
C MET A 126 -33.60 21.88 24.18
N ARG A 127 -32.82 21.95 25.26
CA ARG A 127 -31.35 21.95 25.15
C ARG A 127 -30.81 20.63 24.59
N ILE A 128 -31.42 19.52 24.97
CA ILE A 128 -31.10 18.19 24.44
C ILE A 128 -31.50 18.12 22.96
N TYR A 129 -32.70 18.59 22.60
CA TYR A 129 -33.15 18.64 21.21
C TYR A 129 -32.23 19.49 20.31
N ILE A 130 -31.75 20.64 20.79
CA ILE A 130 -30.80 21.50 20.07
C ILE A 130 -29.45 20.78 19.84
N ILE A 131 -28.90 20.15 20.87
CA ILE A 131 -27.63 19.39 20.76
C ILE A 131 -27.79 18.20 19.79
N PHE A 132 -28.91 17.46 19.85
CA PHE A 132 -29.19 16.39 18.91
C PHE A 132 -29.40 16.90 17.48
N ALA A 133 -30.02 18.07 17.30
CA ALA A 133 -30.20 18.69 16.00
C ALA A 133 -28.87 19.15 15.39
N GLU A 134 -27.98 19.76 16.18
CA GLU A 134 -26.63 20.17 15.77
C GLU A 134 -25.76 18.95 15.42
N ALA A 135 -25.76 17.90 16.25
CA ALA A 135 -25.03 16.67 15.97
C ALA A 135 -25.53 15.94 14.71
N LYS A 136 -26.84 16.00 14.42
CA LYS A 136 -27.41 15.44 13.20
C LYS A 136 -26.99 16.23 11.95
N LYS A 137 -26.86 17.55 12.05
CA LYS A 137 -26.33 18.41 10.98
C LYS A 137 -24.86 18.10 10.69
N LEU A 138 -24.03 17.98 11.74
CA LEU A 138 -22.61 17.64 11.61
C LEU A 138 -22.39 16.26 10.97
N LYS A 139 -23.13 15.23 11.41
CA LYS A 139 -23.05 13.90 10.79
C LYS A 139 -23.44 13.91 9.32
N LYS A 140 -24.46 14.70 8.94
CA LYS A 140 -24.87 14.83 7.54
C LYS A 140 -23.79 15.55 6.72
N GLU A 141 -23.11 16.53 7.30
CA GLU A 141 -22.01 17.24 6.65
C GLU A 141 -20.76 16.35 6.49
N GLU A 142 -20.40 15.55 7.50
CA GLU A 142 -19.32 14.56 7.40
C GLU A 142 -19.64 13.48 6.37
N GLU A 143 -20.88 12.99 6.32
CA GLU A 143 -21.31 12.02 5.32
C GLU A 143 -21.25 12.61 3.91
N ARG A 144 -21.60 13.90 3.74
CA ARG A 144 -21.44 14.63 2.48
C ARG A 144 -19.98 14.80 2.10
N LYS A 145 -19.13 15.22 3.04
CA LYS A 145 -17.67 15.33 2.82
C LYS A 145 -17.05 13.98 2.48
N PHE A 146 -17.53 12.90 3.09
CA PHE A 146 -17.09 11.54 2.79
C PHE A 146 -17.53 11.09 1.39
N LYS A 147 -18.81 11.29 1.03
CA LYS A 147 -19.32 11.02 -0.32
C LYS A 147 -18.62 11.87 -1.38
N ALA A 148 -18.34 13.13 -1.06
CA ALA A 148 -17.59 14.04 -1.91
C ALA A 148 -16.14 13.60 -2.11
N SER A 149 -15.44 13.23 -1.04
CA SER A 149 -14.07 12.73 -1.14
C SER A 149 -14.01 11.38 -1.87
N ALA A 150 -15.00 10.52 -1.68
CA ALA A 150 -15.10 9.25 -2.42
C ALA A 150 -15.33 9.48 -3.91
N ALA A 151 -16.30 10.34 -4.27
CA ALA A 151 -16.57 10.73 -5.65
C ALA A 151 -15.36 11.43 -6.30
N PHE A 152 -14.67 12.29 -5.55
CA PHE A 152 -13.46 12.96 -6.01
C PHE A 152 -12.36 11.96 -6.36
N LYS A 153 -12.08 10.99 -5.47
CA LYS A 153 -11.07 9.93 -5.71
C LYS A 153 -11.41 9.02 -6.89
N THR A 154 -12.68 8.87 -7.24
CA THR A 154 -13.07 8.09 -8.42
C THR A 154 -12.94 8.89 -9.72
N LEU A 155 -12.99 10.22 -9.65
CA LEU A 155 -12.94 11.10 -10.81
C LEU A 155 -11.53 11.59 -11.12
N ASP A 156 -10.71 11.83 -10.09
CA ASP A 156 -9.29 12.24 -10.18
C ASP A 156 -8.42 11.00 -10.45
N VAL A 157 -8.21 10.68 -11.73
CA VAL A 157 -7.48 9.48 -12.19
C VAL A 157 -5.97 9.72 -12.12
N ASN A 158 -5.54 10.97 -12.36
CA ASN A 158 -4.14 11.34 -12.36
C ASN A 158 -3.60 11.72 -10.95
N GLN A 159 -4.47 11.77 -9.94
CA GLN A 159 -4.19 12.11 -8.54
C GLN A 159 -3.57 13.51 -8.36
N ASP A 160 -3.85 14.44 -9.27
CA ASP A 160 -3.30 15.79 -9.21
C ASP A 160 -4.07 16.70 -8.25
N GLY A 161 -5.14 16.17 -7.62
CA GLY A 161 -5.94 16.89 -6.64
C GLY A 161 -6.88 17.92 -7.27
N LYS A 162 -7.09 17.87 -8.59
CA LYS A 162 -8.09 18.63 -9.34
C LYS A 162 -8.87 17.65 -10.24
N ILE A 163 -10.05 18.05 -10.67
CA ILE A 163 -10.79 17.34 -11.72
C ILE A 163 -10.71 18.22 -12.95
N THR A 164 -10.00 17.74 -13.97
CA THR A 164 -9.81 18.46 -15.22
C THR A 164 -10.88 18.09 -16.25
N THR A 165 -11.11 18.95 -17.25
CA THR A 165 -12.09 18.69 -18.33
C THR A 165 -11.80 17.38 -19.04
N ASP A 166 -10.52 17.07 -19.22
CA ASP A 166 -10.06 15.86 -19.90
C ASP A 166 -10.47 14.58 -19.13
N GLU A 167 -10.47 14.64 -17.79
CA GLU A 167 -10.88 13.53 -16.92
C GLU A 167 -12.40 13.34 -16.87
N MET A 168 -13.17 14.41 -17.05
CA MET A 168 -14.62 14.33 -17.19
C MET A 168 -15.02 13.74 -18.55
N GLN A 169 -14.30 14.10 -19.61
CA GLN A 169 -14.55 13.58 -20.97
C GLN A 169 -14.27 12.07 -21.12
N LEU A 170 -13.45 11.50 -20.23
CA LEU A 170 -13.18 10.06 -20.18
C LEU A 170 -14.38 9.22 -19.68
N ARG A 171 -15.37 9.83 -19.04
CA ARG A 171 -16.54 9.13 -18.49
C ARG A 171 -17.78 9.40 -19.32
N LYS A 172 -18.22 8.38 -20.08
CA LYS A 172 -19.49 8.36 -20.84
C LYS A 172 -20.74 8.57 -20.00
N GLU A 173 -20.63 8.55 -18.68
CA GLU A 173 -21.74 8.79 -17.74
C GLU A 173 -22.19 10.27 -17.72
N PHE A 174 -21.42 11.18 -18.32
CA PHE A 174 -21.71 12.62 -18.39
C PHE A 174 -22.18 13.09 -19.78
N ASP A 175 -22.39 12.15 -20.70
CA ASP A 175 -22.97 12.37 -22.03
C ASP A 175 -24.49 12.55 -21.87
N VAL A 176 -24.96 13.80 -22.01
CA VAL A 176 -26.36 14.16 -21.69
C VAL A 176 -27.25 14.02 -22.92
N ASP A 177 -26.69 14.26 -24.11
CA ASP A 177 -27.41 14.14 -25.38
C ASP A 177 -27.25 12.77 -26.05
N GLU A 178 -26.53 11.84 -25.41
CA GLU A 178 -26.27 10.47 -25.83
C GLU A 178 -25.62 10.38 -27.23
N ASP A 179 -24.83 11.40 -27.61
CA ASP A 179 -24.16 11.45 -28.90
C ASP A 179 -22.87 10.60 -28.95
N GLY A 180 -22.46 10.05 -27.80
CA GLY A 180 -21.32 9.17 -27.63
C GLY A 180 -19.99 9.90 -27.35
N VAL A 181 -19.99 11.24 -27.31
CA VAL A 181 -18.82 12.08 -27.04
C VAL A 181 -19.14 13.18 -26.03
N VAL A 182 -18.48 13.16 -24.87
CA VAL A 182 -18.67 14.25 -23.89
C VAL A 182 -18.00 15.53 -24.39
N SER A 183 -18.81 16.51 -24.78
CA SER A 183 -18.33 17.82 -25.22
C SER A 183 -17.83 18.68 -24.04
N VAL A 184 -17.01 19.70 -24.32
CA VAL A 184 -16.51 20.63 -23.28
C VAL A 184 -17.66 21.36 -22.57
N GLU A 185 -18.75 21.60 -23.30
CA GLU A 185 -19.94 22.27 -22.80
C GLU A 185 -20.72 21.34 -21.85
N GLU A 186 -20.87 20.07 -22.18
CA GLU A 186 -21.49 19.07 -21.30
C GLU A 186 -20.63 18.73 -20.10
N ALA A 187 -19.31 18.65 -20.26
CA ALA A 187 -18.38 18.53 -19.14
C ALA A 187 -18.52 19.73 -18.18
N ASN A 188 -18.74 20.94 -18.71
CA ASN A 188 -18.93 22.13 -17.90
C ASN A 188 -20.31 22.18 -17.22
N VAL A 189 -21.39 21.79 -17.93
CA VAL A 189 -22.76 21.73 -17.37
C VAL A 189 -22.88 20.63 -16.31
N SER A 190 -22.30 19.45 -16.57
CA SER A 190 -22.23 18.35 -15.60
C SER A 190 -21.34 18.70 -14.42
N SER A 191 -20.21 19.42 -14.62
CA SER A 191 -19.39 19.90 -13.52
C SER A 191 -20.18 20.79 -12.56
N PHE A 192 -21.04 21.68 -13.08
CA PHE A 192 -21.91 22.55 -12.28
C PHE A 192 -22.98 21.75 -11.52
N SER A 193 -23.58 20.75 -12.16
CA SER A 193 -24.60 19.89 -11.56
C SER A 193 -24.03 19.01 -10.44
N VAL A 194 -22.85 18.40 -10.68
CA VAL A 194 -22.11 17.58 -9.73
C VAL A 194 -21.64 18.42 -8.55
N LEU A 195 -21.08 19.61 -8.79
CA LEU A 195 -20.74 20.59 -7.73
C LEU A 195 -21.97 20.99 -6.90
N LEU A 196 -23.12 21.21 -7.54
CA LEU A 196 -24.35 21.60 -6.83
C LEU A 196 -24.89 20.47 -5.93
N HIS A 197 -24.77 19.21 -6.36
CA HIS A 197 -25.17 18.05 -5.55
C HIS A 197 -24.16 17.72 -4.43
N LEU A 198 -22.90 18.11 -4.58
CA LEU A 198 -21.83 17.92 -3.59
C LEU A 198 -21.77 19.05 -2.55
N MET A 199 -22.25 20.26 -2.87
CA MET A 199 -22.22 21.44 -1.99
C MET A 199 -23.51 21.71 -1.17
N ILE A 200 -24.66 21.07 -1.47
CA ILE A 200 -25.96 21.31 -0.78
C ILE A 200 -26.34 20.22 0.20
#